data_AF-A0AA36DD14-F1
#
_entry.id   AF-A0AA36DD14-F1
#
_cell.length_a   1.000
_cell.length_b   1.000
_cell.length_c   1.000
_cell.angle_alpha   90.00
_cell.angle_beta   90.00
_cell.angle_gamma   90.00
#
_symmetry.space_group_name_H-M   'P 1'
#
loop_
_entity.id
_entity.type
_entity.pdbx_description
1 polymer ?
#
loop_
_entity_poly.entity_id
_entity_poly.type
_entity_poly.pdbx_seq_one_letter_code
_entity_poly.pdbx_strand_id
1 'polypeptide(L)'
;MRALLIGALFCALVPYSQPLNVLIYQPTFGHSHVNFVGKVADVLVAAGHHVVIVQTLLDPKLGPGTKKAEVIRLELTEKGKELAHVVDETQKVRWITPTFYFLSMRQMMVKFRALNKQTCMDVYGNQTFMDQLRGYNFDIGFTQPFDACALGLFHALGIDKYNILLSTPLSNSFASLAGAPVALSYVPGMSLGTDEKMNFLERTKNAVFYLFEQYAVRNMMTQLDDYFISQDPTYPGGLAQYAGACFLMPNSEPLFDFPRPTIHKIVNIGGISVPPASAKKLTKEWDEILNRREHTILISFGSLSKSIDMPEEFKVGLVEALKSIPETTFIWKYEDPSDETATIAERPFTPQELLLKYTEFAAKYGPFPQLDPHGRHLSFVTYHLLDVLGLFLLSIFVATFLIVYCLRKLLFSRKLKNE
;
A
#
# COMPACT_ATOMS: atom_id res chain seq x y z
N MET A 1 13.49 -40.15 -41.27
CA MET A 1 13.54 -40.64 -39.86
C MET A 1 14.35 -39.76 -38.91
N ARG A 2 15.68 -39.58 -39.04
CA ARG A 2 16.47 -38.83 -38.03
C ARG A 2 15.94 -37.42 -37.70
N ALA A 3 15.54 -36.62 -38.69
CA ALA A 3 14.98 -35.28 -38.44
C ALA A 3 13.65 -35.30 -37.65
N LEU A 4 12.78 -36.29 -37.91
CA LEU A 4 11.52 -36.48 -37.19
C LEU A 4 11.77 -36.93 -35.73
N LEU A 5 12.78 -37.78 -35.50
CA LEU A 5 13.20 -38.17 -34.15
C LEU A 5 13.78 -36.99 -33.37
N ILE A 6 14.58 -36.12 -34.00
CA ILE A 6 15.12 -34.92 -33.37
C ILE A 6 13.99 -33.92 -33.04
N GLY A 7 13.01 -33.73 -33.93
CA GLY A 7 11.83 -32.91 -33.66
C GLY A 7 10.98 -33.46 -32.51
N ALA A 8 10.75 -34.78 -32.47
CA ALA A 8 10.02 -35.43 -31.38
C ALA A 8 10.75 -35.33 -30.03
N LEU A 9 12.09 -35.46 -30.01
CA LEU A 9 12.88 -35.21 -28.80
C LEU A 9 12.82 -33.74 -28.36
N PHE A 10 12.81 -32.78 -29.29
CA PHE A 10 12.67 -31.37 -28.94
C PHE A 10 11.30 -31.07 -28.31
N CYS A 11 10.20 -31.64 -28.84
CA CYS A 11 8.87 -31.51 -28.22
C CYS A 11 8.78 -32.18 -26.84
N ALA A 12 9.50 -33.29 -26.61
CA ALA A 12 9.56 -33.97 -25.32
C ALA A 12 10.44 -33.25 -24.27
N LEU A 13 11.26 -32.27 -24.69
CA LEU A 13 12.14 -31.48 -23.83
C LEU A 13 11.62 -30.07 -23.52
N VAL A 14 10.45 -29.67 -24.06
CA VAL A 14 9.75 -28.49 -23.58
C VAL A 14 9.13 -28.84 -22.23
N PRO A 15 9.53 -28.19 -21.11
CA PRO A 15 8.88 -28.43 -19.84
C PRO A 15 7.41 -28.01 -19.95
N TYR A 16 6.51 -28.98 -19.81
CA TYR A 16 5.06 -28.75 -19.77
C TYR A 16 4.72 -28.04 -18.46
N SER A 17 4.89 -26.72 -18.42
CA SER A 17 4.45 -25.90 -17.29
C SER A 17 2.93 -25.95 -17.21
N GLN A 18 2.40 -26.76 -16.30
CA GLN A 18 0.97 -26.82 -16.06
C GLN A 18 0.46 -25.43 -15.63
N PRO A 19 -0.69 -24.98 -16.13
CA PRO A 19 -1.26 -23.71 -15.74
C PRO A 19 -1.69 -23.79 -14.27
N LEU A 20 -1.16 -22.90 -13.43
CA LEU A 20 -1.59 -22.77 -12.04
C LEU A 20 -3.00 -22.17 -11.98
N ASN A 21 -3.82 -22.66 -11.05
CA ASN A 21 -5.05 -21.99 -10.62
C ASN A 21 -4.70 -20.96 -9.54
N VAL A 22 -4.85 -19.67 -9.87
CA VAL A 22 -4.48 -18.55 -9.00
C VAL A 22 -5.74 -17.86 -8.46
N LEU A 23 -5.85 -17.78 -7.13
CA LEU A 23 -6.85 -16.93 -6.48
C LEU A 23 -6.22 -15.57 -6.15
N ILE A 24 -6.89 -14.49 -6.53
CA ILE A 24 -6.54 -13.14 -6.08
C ILE A 24 -7.72 -12.55 -5.32
N TYR A 25 -7.55 -12.27 -4.02
CA TYR A 25 -8.59 -11.64 -3.21
C TYR A 25 -8.30 -10.14 -3.06
N GLN A 26 -9.19 -9.28 -3.54
CA GLN A 26 -8.96 -7.84 -3.64
C GLN A 26 -10.27 -7.03 -3.61
N PRO A 27 -10.63 -6.39 -2.48
CA PRO A 27 -11.76 -5.46 -2.41
C PRO A 27 -11.61 -4.25 -3.34
N THR A 28 -12.70 -3.64 -3.79
CA THR A 28 -12.68 -2.41 -4.62
C THR A 28 -12.46 -1.15 -3.76
N PHE A 29 -11.35 -1.08 -3.02
CA PHE A 29 -11.05 0.03 -2.12
C PHE A 29 -10.61 1.33 -2.84
N GLY A 30 -9.93 1.23 -3.99
CA GLY A 30 -9.47 2.41 -4.72
C GLY A 30 -8.74 2.08 -6.03
N HIS A 31 -8.77 3.00 -7.00
CA HIS A 31 -8.22 2.77 -8.34
C HIS A 31 -6.76 2.30 -8.38
N SER A 32 -5.87 2.86 -7.54
CA SER A 32 -4.47 2.44 -7.48
C SER A 32 -4.30 0.97 -7.08
N HIS A 33 -5.15 0.48 -6.18
CA HIS A 33 -5.17 -0.90 -5.73
C HIS A 33 -5.71 -1.84 -6.80
N VAL A 34 -6.91 -1.53 -7.30
CA VAL A 34 -7.61 -2.32 -8.31
C VAL A 34 -6.79 -2.44 -9.60
N ASN A 35 -6.18 -1.34 -10.07
CA ASN A 35 -5.37 -1.36 -11.30
C ASN A 35 -4.02 -2.09 -11.11
N PHE A 36 -3.36 -1.94 -9.97
CA PHE A 36 -2.10 -2.66 -9.68
C PHE A 36 -2.33 -4.17 -9.63
N VAL A 37 -3.33 -4.62 -8.86
CA VAL A 37 -3.65 -6.05 -8.71
C VAL A 37 -4.21 -6.62 -10.00
N GLY A 38 -5.10 -5.90 -10.70
CA GLY A 38 -5.60 -6.29 -12.01
C GLY A 38 -4.51 -6.41 -13.08
N LYS A 39 -3.44 -5.61 -12.97
CA LYS A 39 -2.28 -5.71 -13.85
C LYS A 39 -1.36 -6.90 -13.51
N VAL A 40 -1.20 -7.24 -12.23
CA VAL A 40 -0.55 -8.49 -11.80
C VAL A 40 -1.30 -9.69 -12.39
N ALA A 41 -2.64 -9.70 -12.27
CA ALA A 41 -3.50 -10.70 -12.90
C ALA A 41 -3.30 -10.79 -14.42
N ASP A 42 -3.33 -9.67 -15.15
CA ASP A 42 -3.12 -9.63 -16.60
C ASP A 42 -1.76 -10.20 -17.04
N VAL A 43 -0.73 -10.11 -16.19
CA VAL A 43 0.61 -10.69 -16.42
C VAL A 43 0.60 -12.20 -16.16
N LEU A 44 -0.04 -12.66 -15.08
CA LEU A 44 -0.17 -14.09 -14.76
C LEU A 44 -1.00 -14.84 -15.81
N VAL A 45 -2.11 -14.26 -16.30
CA VAL A 45 -2.88 -14.82 -17.42
C VAL A 45 -2.06 -14.80 -18.72
N ALA A 46 -1.23 -13.78 -18.95
CA ALA A 46 -0.34 -13.75 -20.12
C ALA A 46 0.76 -14.83 -20.07
N ALA A 47 1.15 -15.27 -18.87
CA ALA A 47 2.05 -16.40 -18.66
C ALA A 47 1.35 -17.77 -18.79
N GLY A 48 0.05 -17.79 -19.07
CA GLY A 48 -0.75 -19.00 -19.28
C GLY A 48 -1.42 -19.55 -18.01
N HIS A 49 -1.36 -18.86 -16.87
CA HIS A 49 -2.05 -19.29 -15.65
C HIS A 49 -3.55 -18.96 -15.71
N HIS A 50 -4.35 -19.79 -15.03
CA HIS A 50 -5.76 -19.50 -14.80
C HIS A 50 -5.89 -18.60 -13.56
N VAL A 51 -6.52 -17.44 -13.69
CA VAL A 51 -6.55 -16.41 -12.62
C VAL A 51 -7.97 -15.96 -12.37
N VAL A 52 -8.40 -16.08 -11.11
CA VAL A 52 -9.71 -15.65 -10.61
C VAL A 52 -9.50 -14.53 -9.59
N ILE A 53 -10.09 -13.36 -9.85
CA ILE A 53 -10.10 -12.24 -8.90
C ILE A 53 -11.45 -12.19 -8.18
N VAL A 54 -11.44 -12.32 -6.85
CA VAL A 54 -12.60 -12.09 -5.99
C VAL A 54 -12.58 -10.66 -5.49
N GLN A 55 -13.62 -9.89 -5.82
CA GLN A 55 -13.76 -8.47 -5.46
C GLN A 55 -15.03 -8.22 -4.66
N THR A 56 -14.90 -7.84 -3.38
CA THR A 56 -15.99 -7.23 -2.61
C THR A 56 -16.15 -5.76 -3.01
N LEU A 57 -17.39 -5.35 -3.32
CA LEU A 57 -17.66 -4.03 -3.91
C LEU A 57 -17.76 -2.92 -2.85
N LEU A 58 -16.62 -2.47 -2.32
CA LEU A 58 -16.54 -1.35 -1.37
C LEU A 58 -16.88 -0.01 -2.04
N ASP A 59 -16.31 0.24 -3.22
CA ASP A 59 -16.79 1.25 -4.15
C ASP A 59 -17.27 0.53 -5.43
N PRO A 60 -18.59 0.52 -5.72
CA PRO A 60 -19.15 -0.16 -6.89
C PRO A 60 -18.85 0.58 -8.20
N LYS A 61 -18.38 1.84 -8.16
CA LYS A 61 -18.02 2.61 -9.36
C LYS A 61 -16.70 2.17 -9.98
N LEU A 62 -15.87 1.40 -9.25
CA LEU A 62 -14.58 0.96 -9.75
C LEU A 62 -14.74 -0.26 -10.68
N GLY A 63 -14.21 -0.14 -11.90
CA GLY A 63 -14.05 -1.28 -12.82
C GLY A 63 -13.11 -2.36 -12.26
N PRO A 64 -12.99 -3.53 -12.92
CA PRO A 64 -12.28 -4.69 -12.35
C PRO A 64 -10.76 -4.57 -12.29
N GLY A 65 -10.14 -3.60 -12.97
CA GLY A 65 -8.68 -3.39 -13.02
C GLY A 65 -7.92 -4.33 -13.96
N THR A 66 -8.40 -5.56 -14.13
CA THR A 66 -7.92 -6.53 -15.12
C THR A 66 -8.68 -6.40 -16.45
N LYS A 67 -8.06 -6.89 -17.54
CA LYS A 67 -8.69 -7.08 -18.87
C LYS A 67 -8.70 -8.55 -19.31
N LYS A 68 -8.16 -9.47 -18.51
CA LYS A 68 -7.90 -10.86 -18.91
C LYS A 68 -8.30 -11.93 -17.91
N ALA A 69 -8.26 -11.64 -16.61
CA ALA A 69 -8.60 -12.62 -15.58
C ALA A 69 -10.12 -12.77 -15.43
N GLU A 70 -10.54 -13.91 -14.90
CA GLU A 70 -11.91 -14.10 -14.44
C GLU A 70 -12.14 -13.21 -13.20
N VAL A 71 -13.33 -12.60 -13.07
CA VAL A 71 -13.63 -11.70 -11.96
C VAL A 71 -14.98 -12.06 -11.36
N ILE A 72 -14.97 -12.48 -10.10
CA ILE A 72 -16.18 -12.71 -9.31
C ILE A 72 -16.39 -11.48 -8.41
N ARG A 73 -17.52 -10.79 -8.61
CA ARG A 73 -17.88 -9.58 -7.87
C ARG A 73 -18.94 -9.89 -6.85
N LEU A 74 -18.68 -9.52 -5.61
CA LEU A 74 -19.56 -9.76 -4.47
C LEU A 74 -20.16 -8.43 -4.00
N GLU A 75 -21.46 -8.34 -4.12
CA GLU A 75 -22.26 -7.27 -3.52
C GLU A 75 -22.16 -7.34 -2.00
N LEU A 76 -22.14 -6.17 -1.35
CA LEU A 76 -22.16 -6.09 0.10
C LEU A 76 -23.57 -6.34 0.64
N THR A 77 -23.67 -6.88 1.87
CA THR A 77 -24.93 -6.83 2.63
C THR A 77 -25.31 -5.39 2.93
N GLU A 78 -26.56 -5.11 3.29
CA GLU A 78 -27.00 -3.74 3.66
C GLU A 78 -26.12 -3.12 4.76
N LYS A 79 -25.75 -3.90 5.78
CA LYS A 79 -24.81 -3.48 6.82
C LYS A 79 -23.40 -3.19 6.29
N GLY A 80 -22.94 -3.95 5.29
CA GLY A 80 -21.71 -3.66 4.56
C GLY A 80 -21.79 -2.36 3.76
N LYS A 81 -22.92 -2.08 3.09
CA LYS A 81 -23.18 -0.84 2.35
C LYS A 81 -23.20 0.39 3.28
N GLU A 82 -23.87 0.30 4.42
CA GLU A 82 -23.86 1.35 5.46
C GLU A 82 -22.43 1.69 5.90
N LEU A 83 -21.62 0.68 6.22
CA LEU A 83 -20.23 0.85 6.63
C LEU A 83 -19.36 1.43 5.50
N ALA A 84 -19.60 1.03 4.25
CA ALA A 84 -18.91 1.56 3.08
C ALA A 84 -19.22 3.05 2.86
N HIS A 85 -20.49 3.45 2.99
CA HIS A 85 -20.91 4.85 2.92
C HIS A 85 -20.21 5.71 3.99
N VAL A 86 -20.19 5.24 5.24
CA VAL A 86 -19.52 5.93 6.35
C VAL A 86 -18.00 6.08 6.13
N VAL A 87 -17.37 5.16 5.40
CA VAL A 87 -15.96 5.28 4.99
C VAL A 87 -15.79 6.28 3.84
N ASP A 88 -16.66 6.27 2.82
CA ASP A 88 -16.63 7.23 1.69
C ASP A 88 -16.82 8.69 2.16
N GLU A 89 -17.82 8.96 3.02
CA GLU A 89 -18.01 10.27 3.65
C GLU A 89 -16.77 10.74 4.42
N THR A 90 -16.03 9.82 5.05
CA THR A 90 -14.79 10.13 5.77
C THR A 90 -13.64 10.47 4.81
N GLN A 91 -13.65 9.99 3.56
CA GLN A 91 -12.67 10.39 2.55
C GLN A 91 -12.97 11.76 1.94
N LYS A 92 -14.24 12.16 1.80
CA LYS A 92 -14.60 13.47 1.20
C LYS A 92 -14.05 14.65 2.00
N VAL A 93 -14.08 14.57 3.33
CA VAL A 93 -13.53 15.61 4.24
C VAL A 93 -12.00 15.62 4.35
N ARG A 94 -11.29 14.80 3.57
CA ARG A 94 -9.82 14.66 3.62
C ARG A 94 -9.07 15.96 3.32
N TRP A 95 -9.62 16.82 2.45
CA TRP A 95 -9.05 18.14 2.12
C TRP A 95 -8.91 19.09 3.31
N ILE A 96 -9.83 19.01 4.27
CA ILE A 96 -9.91 19.90 5.43
C ILE A 96 -9.55 19.19 6.74
N THR A 97 -9.11 17.93 6.68
CA THR A 97 -8.77 17.13 7.86
C THR A 97 -7.50 17.68 8.51
N PRO A 98 -7.56 18.25 9.74
CA PRO A 98 -6.42 18.99 10.30
C PRO A 98 -5.22 18.14 10.71
N THR A 99 -4.12 18.85 10.99
CA THR A 99 -2.76 18.40 11.37
C THR A 99 -2.66 17.41 12.54
N PHE A 100 -3.76 17.04 13.22
CA PHE A 100 -3.81 15.95 14.20
C PHE A 100 -3.88 14.56 13.53
N TYR A 101 -2.90 14.33 12.64
CA TYR A 101 -2.74 13.16 11.78
C TYR A 101 -3.05 11.82 12.48
N PHE A 102 -2.57 11.63 13.71
CA PHE A 102 -2.81 10.41 14.48
C PHE A 102 -4.28 10.16 14.85
N LEU A 103 -5.05 11.19 15.21
CA LEU A 103 -6.43 11.01 15.68
C LEU A 103 -7.38 10.78 14.51
N SER A 104 -7.22 11.54 13.41
CA SER A 104 -7.99 11.34 12.18
C SER A 104 -7.69 10.00 11.53
N MET A 105 -6.41 9.60 11.43
CA MET A 105 -6.03 8.24 11.03
C MET A 105 -6.65 7.18 11.95
N ARG A 106 -6.60 7.34 13.27
CA ARG A 106 -7.19 6.35 14.21
C ARG A 106 -8.68 6.18 13.96
N GLN A 107 -9.43 7.27 13.74
CA GLN A 107 -10.85 7.21 13.41
C GLN A 107 -11.10 6.51 12.07
N MET A 108 -10.34 6.85 11.03
CA MET A 108 -10.41 6.21 9.71
C MET A 108 -10.12 4.70 9.81
N MET A 109 -9.07 4.32 10.54
CA MET A 109 -8.69 2.94 10.80
C MET A 109 -9.79 2.17 11.54
N VAL A 110 -10.42 2.74 12.57
CA VAL A 110 -11.53 2.08 13.28
C VAL A 110 -12.72 1.81 12.34
N LYS A 111 -13.12 2.79 11.52
CA LYS A 111 -14.20 2.63 10.52
C LYS A 111 -13.85 1.58 9.47
N PHE A 112 -12.65 1.66 8.90
CA PHE A 112 -12.16 0.73 7.89
C PHE A 112 -12.05 -0.71 8.42
N ARG A 113 -11.57 -0.90 9.65
CA ARG A 113 -11.54 -2.20 10.34
C ARG A 113 -12.94 -2.79 10.53
N ALA A 114 -13.93 -1.97 10.88
CA ALA A 114 -15.32 -2.42 11.01
C ALA A 114 -15.91 -2.87 9.65
N LEU A 115 -15.68 -2.11 8.59
CA LEU A 115 -16.05 -2.46 7.22
C LEU A 115 -15.37 -3.77 6.77
N ASN A 116 -14.05 -3.88 6.94
CA ASN A 116 -13.30 -5.09 6.58
C ASN A 116 -13.80 -6.32 7.35
N LYS A 117 -14.07 -6.20 8.65
CA LYS A 117 -14.63 -7.30 9.43
C LYS A 117 -16.01 -7.73 8.93
N GLN A 118 -16.90 -6.78 8.64
CA GLN A 118 -18.24 -7.11 8.13
C GLN A 118 -18.16 -7.77 6.74
N THR A 119 -17.44 -7.16 5.81
CA THR A 119 -17.28 -7.72 4.45
C THR A 119 -16.65 -9.11 4.47
N CYS A 120 -15.74 -9.39 5.41
CA CYS A 120 -15.20 -10.73 5.57
C CYS A 120 -16.26 -11.76 6.04
N MET A 121 -17.09 -11.40 7.01
CA MET A 121 -18.18 -12.25 7.48
C MET A 121 -19.22 -12.50 6.38
N ASP A 122 -19.49 -11.51 5.53
CA ASP A 122 -20.38 -11.64 4.37
C ASP A 122 -19.84 -12.63 3.33
N VAL A 123 -18.52 -12.60 3.07
CA VAL A 123 -17.83 -13.54 2.16
C VAL A 123 -17.79 -14.95 2.75
N TYR A 124 -17.27 -15.10 3.97
CA TYR A 124 -17.01 -16.39 4.59
C TYR A 124 -18.29 -17.12 5.04
N GLY A 125 -19.31 -16.36 5.45
CA GLY A 125 -20.62 -16.89 5.81
C GLY A 125 -21.40 -17.49 4.64
N ASN A 126 -21.08 -17.08 3.41
CA ASN A 126 -21.74 -17.57 2.19
C ASN A 126 -21.18 -18.94 1.79
N GLN A 127 -21.77 -20.02 2.32
CA GLN A 127 -21.30 -21.39 2.06
C GLN A 127 -21.33 -21.76 0.57
N THR A 128 -22.38 -21.37 -0.17
CA THR A 128 -22.46 -21.61 -1.63
C THR A 128 -21.29 -20.98 -2.38
N PHE A 129 -20.88 -19.78 -1.98
CA PHE A 129 -19.71 -19.12 -2.56
C PHE A 129 -18.38 -19.77 -2.13
N MET A 130 -18.26 -20.17 -0.86
CA MET A 130 -17.09 -20.91 -0.37
C MET A 130 -16.93 -22.27 -1.08
N ASP A 131 -18.02 -22.99 -1.33
CA ASP A 131 -18.01 -24.25 -2.08
C ASP A 131 -17.67 -24.04 -3.56
N GLN A 132 -18.17 -22.95 -4.17
CA GLN A 132 -17.74 -22.53 -5.50
C GLN A 132 -16.22 -22.30 -5.54
N LEU A 133 -15.65 -21.57 -4.57
CA LEU A 133 -14.20 -21.31 -4.51
C LEU A 133 -13.38 -22.59 -4.29
N ARG A 134 -13.84 -23.53 -3.46
CA ARG A 134 -13.22 -24.85 -3.29
C ARG A 134 -13.15 -25.61 -4.63
N GLY A 135 -14.19 -25.48 -5.45
CA GLY A 135 -14.27 -26.11 -6.78
C GLY A 135 -13.15 -25.74 -7.76
N TYR A 136 -12.54 -24.56 -7.64
CA TYR A 136 -11.43 -24.14 -8.52
C TYR A 136 -10.10 -24.83 -8.21
N ASN A 137 -9.93 -25.43 -7.02
CA ASN A 137 -8.69 -26.08 -6.59
C ASN A 137 -7.44 -25.21 -6.81
N PHE A 138 -7.37 -24.07 -6.11
CA PHE A 138 -6.31 -23.07 -6.28
C PHE A 138 -4.94 -23.55 -5.78
N ASP A 139 -3.91 -23.35 -6.59
CA ASP A 139 -2.51 -23.68 -6.28
C ASP A 139 -1.80 -22.61 -5.45
N ILE A 140 -2.22 -21.34 -5.59
CA ILE A 140 -1.57 -20.19 -4.97
C ILE A 140 -2.53 -19.00 -4.82
N GLY A 141 -2.42 -18.30 -3.68
CA GLY A 141 -3.16 -17.08 -3.39
C GLY A 141 -2.36 -15.79 -3.62
N PHE A 142 -3.05 -14.69 -3.91
CA PHE A 142 -2.51 -13.33 -3.83
C PHE A 142 -3.51 -12.43 -3.09
N THR A 143 -3.02 -11.59 -2.19
CA THR A 143 -3.86 -10.63 -1.44
C THR A 143 -3.12 -9.32 -1.20
N GLN A 144 -3.81 -8.31 -0.66
CA GLN A 144 -3.23 -7.07 -0.17
C GLN A 144 -3.21 -7.04 1.35
N PRO A 145 -2.21 -6.41 1.99
CA PRO A 145 -2.08 -6.39 3.45
C PRO A 145 -3.06 -5.45 4.15
N PHE A 146 -3.97 -4.82 3.40
CA PHE A 146 -5.05 -3.98 3.91
C PHE A 146 -6.33 -4.78 4.21
N ASP A 147 -6.37 -6.07 3.84
CA ASP A 147 -7.49 -6.96 4.10
C ASP A 147 -7.00 -8.26 4.77
N ALA A 148 -7.30 -8.41 6.06
CA ALA A 148 -6.95 -9.60 6.83
C ALA A 148 -7.87 -10.81 6.53
N CYS A 149 -9.00 -10.61 5.85
CA CYS A 149 -9.92 -11.69 5.50
C CYS A 149 -9.28 -12.74 4.61
N ALA A 150 -8.50 -12.30 3.63
CA ALA A 150 -7.83 -13.19 2.69
C ALA A 150 -6.93 -14.22 3.38
N LEU A 151 -6.31 -13.85 4.51
CA LEU A 151 -5.41 -14.73 5.26
C LEU A 151 -6.17 -15.91 5.90
N GLY A 152 -7.39 -15.70 6.38
CA GLY A 152 -8.27 -16.78 6.83
C GLY A 152 -9.02 -17.48 5.70
N LEU A 153 -9.34 -16.77 4.61
CA LEU A 153 -9.90 -17.35 3.41
C LEU A 153 -8.95 -18.38 2.78
N PHE A 154 -7.65 -18.06 2.67
CA PHE A 154 -6.64 -19.00 2.17
C PHE A 154 -6.54 -20.25 3.05
N HIS A 155 -6.54 -20.10 4.37
CA HIS A 155 -6.58 -21.23 5.31
C HIS A 155 -7.80 -22.14 5.06
N ALA A 156 -9.01 -21.57 5.01
CA ALA A 156 -10.25 -22.32 4.81
C ALA A 156 -10.47 -22.90 3.40
N LEU A 157 -9.65 -22.49 2.42
CA LEU A 157 -9.58 -23.07 1.08
C LEU A 157 -8.40 -24.05 0.93
N GLY A 158 -7.58 -24.27 1.96
CA GLY A 158 -6.40 -25.13 1.90
C GLY A 158 -5.21 -24.54 1.12
N ILE A 159 -5.18 -23.23 0.91
CA ILE A 159 -4.14 -22.50 0.18
C ILE A 159 -3.00 -22.14 1.14
N ASP A 160 -1.97 -22.97 1.17
CA ASP A 160 -0.75 -22.80 1.98
C ASP A 160 0.28 -21.84 1.35
N LYS A 161 0.28 -21.73 0.02
CA LYS A 161 1.15 -20.85 -0.78
C LYS A 161 0.43 -19.56 -1.13
N TYR A 162 0.95 -18.40 -0.73
CA TYR A 162 0.41 -17.11 -1.18
C TYR A 162 1.39 -15.94 -1.09
N ASN A 163 1.16 -14.91 -1.89
CA ASN A 163 1.93 -13.67 -1.93
C ASN A 163 1.11 -12.46 -1.47
N ILE A 164 1.80 -11.45 -0.92
CA ILE A 164 1.20 -10.20 -0.46
C ILE A 164 1.62 -9.06 -1.40
N LEU A 165 0.65 -8.51 -2.11
CA LEU A 165 0.79 -7.41 -3.08
C LEU A 165 0.59 -6.05 -2.37
N LEU A 166 1.64 -5.22 -2.31
CA LEU A 166 1.54 -3.86 -1.78
C LEU A 166 1.52 -2.86 -2.94
N SER A 167 0.40 -2.17 -3.16
CA SER A 167 0.27 -1.15 -4.24
C SER A 167 1.10 0.11 -4.02
N THR A 168 1.70 0.24 -2.83
CA THR A 168 2.57 1.32 -2.38
C THR A 168 4.02 0.82 -2.26
N PRO A 169 4.99 1.72 -2.05
CA PRO A 169 6.27 1.35 -1.45
C PRO A 169 6.08 0.59 -0.13
N LEU A 170 7.09 -0.16 0.28
CA LEU A 170 7.06 -0.91 1.52
C LEU A 170 7.06 0.05 2.73
N SER A 171 6.13 -0.12 3.68
CA SER A 171 6.18 0.61 4.95
C SER A 171 7.11 -0.09 5.95
N ASN A 172 7.68 0.67 6.89
CA ASN A 172 8.45 0.11 8.02
C ASN A 172 7.61 -0.91 8.82
N SER A 173 6.31 -0.65 8.96
CA SER A 173 5.38 -1.52 9.68
C SER A 173 5.19 -2.89 9.01
N PHE A 174 4.92 -2.92 7.70
CA PHE A 174 4.76 -4.15 6.92
C PHE A 174 6.08 -4.92 6.71
N ALA A 175 7.21 -4.22 6.63
CA ALA A 175 8.55 -4.82 6.59
C ALA A 175 8.84 -5.62 7.87
N SER A 176 8.62 -5.01 9.03
CA SER A 176 8.85 -5.64 10.35
C SER A 176 7.90 -6.81 10.62
N LEU A 177 6.63 -6.75 10.17
CA LEU A 177 5.73 -7.91 10.23
C LEU A 177 6.21 -9.11 9.40
N ALA A 178 7.00 -8.88 8.34
CA ALA A 178 7.63 -9.94 7.54
C ALA A 178 9.01 -10.38 8.08
N GLY A 179 9.45 -9.82 9.22
CA GLY A 179 10.75 -10.11 9.83
C GLY A 179 11.92 -9.31 9.26
N ALA A 180 11.69 -8.32 8.40
CA ALA A 180 12.76 -7.46 7.89
C ALA A 180 13.21 -6.43 8.95
N PRO A 181 14.50 -6.06 9.02
CA PRO A 181 14.96 -5.03 9.95
C PRO A 181 14.40 -3.65 9.57
N VAL A 182 14.07 -2.83 10.56
CA VAL A 182 13.63 -1.44 10.36
C VAL A 182 14.71 -0.46 10.81
N ALA A 183 14.94 0.59 10.02
CA ALA A 183 16.02 1.54 10.24
C ALA A 183 15.47 2.96 10.48
N LEU A 184 14.72 3.11 11.57
CA LEU A 184 13.94 4.30 11.93
C LEU A 184 14.75 5.60 12.11
N SER A 185 16.09 5.50 12.18
CA SER A 185 17.00 6.64 12.26
C SER A 185 17.23 7.35 10.93
N TYR A 186 16.93 6.70 9.79
CA TYR A 186 17.05 7.28 8.44
C TYR A 186 15.96 6.85 7.45
N VAL A 187 15.13 5.83 7.74
CA VAL A 187 13.98 5.46 6.89
C VAL A 187 12.69 6.09 7.46
N PRO A 188 12.13 7.12 6.82
CA PRO A 188 10.94 7.80 7.30
C PRO A 188 9.67 6.94 7.17
N GLY A 189 8.73 7.15 8.08
CA GLY A 189 7.39 6.56 8.02
C GLY A 189 6.54 7.16 6.91
N MET A 190 5.65 6.35 6.33
CA MET A 190 4.83 6.77 5.19
C MET A 190 3.92 7.95 5.59
N SER A 191 3.95 9.01 4.77
CA SER A 191 3.21 10.27 5.01
C SER A 191 3.54 11.03 6.31
N LEU A 192 4.70 10.79 6.94
CA LEU A 192 5.18 11.65 8.04
C LEU A 192 5.75 13.01 7.57
N GLY A 193 6.12 13.12 6.29
CA GLY A 193 6.69 14.35 5.71
C GLY A 193 8.15 14.61 6.09
N THR A 194 8.87 13.59 6.58
CA THR A 194 10.30 13.61 6.90
C THR A 194 11.11 12.93 5.80
N ASP A 195 12.36 13.36 5.62
CA ASP A 195 13.32 12.83 4.66
C ASP A 195 14.31 11.84 5.33
N GLU A 196 15.33 11.37 4.61
CA GLU A 196 16.38 10.49 5.13
C GLU A 196 17.28 11.19 6.19
N LYS A 197 17.44 12.51 6.05
CA LYS A 197 18.27 13.36 6.90
C LYS A 197 17.46 13.99 8.03
N MET A 198 17.12 13.18 9.03
CA MET A 198 16.32 13.59 10.19
C MET A 198 17.17 14.16 11.35
N ASN A 199 16.75 15.31 11.89
CA ASN A 199 17.22 15.80 13.18
C ASN A 199 16.66 14.97 14.36
N PHE A 200 17.06 15.30 15.60
CA PHE A 200 16.61 14.56 16.79
C PHE A 200 15.08 14.53 16.97
N LEU A 201 14.40 15.66 16.74
CA LEU A 201 12.95 15.77 16.89
C LEU A 201 12.22 15.00 15.78
N GLU A 202 12.74 15.01 14.56
CA GLU A 202 12.21 14.23 13.44
C GLU A 202 12.41 12.73 13.65
N ARG A 203 13.60 12.27 14.08
CA ARG A 203 13.82 10.87 14.45
C ARG A 203 12.91 10.43 15.60
N THR A 204 12.67 11.30 16.59
CA THR A 204 11.73 11.04 17.68
C THR A 204 10.29 10.91 17.16
N LYS A 205 9.84 11.84 16.31
CA LYS A 205 8.53 11.76 15.64
C LYS A 205 8.40 10.49 14.80
N ASN A 206 9.46 10.10 14.08
CA ASN A 206 9.48 8.90 13.24
C ASN A 206 9.38 7.62 14.06
N ALA A 207 10.10 7.54 15.19
CA ALA A 207 10.00 6.41 16.11
C ALA A 207 8.59 6.30 16.74
N VAL A 208 8.00 7.41 17.18
CA VAL A 208 6.62 7.44 17.71
C VAL A 208 5.60 7.09 16.64
N PHE A 209 5.79 7.58 15.41
CA PHE A 209 4.93 7.27 14.26
C PHE A 209 4.98 5.78 13.92
N TYR A 210 6.18 5.19 13.87
CA TYR A 210 6.34 3.75 13.65
C TYR A 210 5.65 2.91 14.73
N LEU A 211 5.69 3.31 16.01
CA LEU A 211 4.96 2.61 17.07
C LEU A 211 3.44 2.66 16.85
N PHE A 212 2.92 3.79 16.38
CA PHE A 212 1.51 3.91 15.98
C PHE A 212 1.19 3.03 14.76
N GLU A 213 2.01 3.05 13.71
CA GLU A 213 1.83 2.19 12.53
C GLU A 213 1.86 0.70 12.91
N GLN A 214 2.82 0.29 13.75
CA GLN A 214 2.94 -1.08 14.26
C GLN A 214 1.70 -1.54 15.01
N TYR A 215 1.19 -0.71 15.91
CA TYR A 215 -0.07 -0.97 16.59
C TYR A 215 -1.22 -1.07 15.59
N ALA A 216 -1.30 -0.17 14.61
CA ALA A 216 -2.36 -0.15 13.59
C ALA A 216 -2.37 -1.41 12.70
N VAL A 217 -1.21 -1.81 12.14
CA VAL A 217 -1.12 -3.00 11.27
C VAL A 217 -1.33 -4.29 12.04
N ARG A 218 -0.81 -4.41 13.28
CA ARG A 218 -1.02 -5.61 14.11
C ARG A 218 -2.50 -5.80 14.42
N ASN A 219 -3.17 -4.74 14.85
CA ASN A 219 -4.62 -4.75 15.07
C ASN A 219 -5.44 -5.05 13.82
N MET A 220 -4.96 -4.65 12.63
CA MET A 220 -5.62 -5.01 11.37
C MET A 220 -5.47 -6.51 11.11
N MET A 221 -4.27 -7.08 11.25
CA MET A 221 -4.02 -8.50 11.02
C MET A 221 -4.80 -9.40 11.99
N THR A 222 -4.92 -9.03 13.26
CA THR A 222 -5.55 -9.89 14.28
C THR A 222 -7.06 -9.72 14.47
N GLN A 223 -7.72 -8.77 13.80
CA GLN A 223 -9.14 -8.43 14.09
C GLN A 223 -10.18 -9.51 13.76
N LEU A 224 -9.75 -10.50 12.98
CA LEU A 224 -10.56 -11.65 12.55
C LEU A 224 -10.09 -12.95 13.20
N ASP A 225 -9.06 -12.94 14.05
CA ASP A 225 -8.50 -14.15 14.65
C ASP A 225 -9.55 -14.89 15.49
N ASP A 226 -10.25 -14.20 16.39
CA ASP A 226 -11.35 -14.77 17.18
C ASP A 226 -12.46 -15.38 16.29
N TYR A 227 -12.72 -14.76 15.13
CA TYR A 227 -13.72 -15.26 14.18
C TYR A 227 -13.23 -16.53 13.51
N PHE A 228 -12.06 -16.54 12.89
CA PHE A 228 -11.53 -17.71 12.21
C PHE A 228 -11.26 -18.87 13.18
N ILE A 229 -10.71 -18.62 14.36
CA ILE A 229 -10.49 -19.65 15.40
C ILE A 229 -11.82 -20.26 15.87
N SER A 230 -12.92 -19.50 15.89
CA SER A 230 -14.26 -20.04 16.21
C SER A 230 -14.84 -20.96 15.13
N GLN A 231 -14.37 -20.84 13.88
CA GLN A 231 -14.80 -21.66 12.75
C GLN A 231 -13.86 -22.86 12.54
N ASP A 232 -12.56 -22.66 12.73
CA ASP A 232 -11.51 -23.67 12.66
C ASP A 232 -10.43 -23.38 13.72
N PRO A 233 -10.39 -24.16 14.81
CA PRO A 233 -9.37 -24.02 15.87
C PRO A 233 -7.92 -24.24 15.41
N THR A 234 -7.67 -24.72 14.18
CA THR A 234 -6.32 -24.87 13.62
C THR A 234 -5.79 -23.59 12.96
N TYR A 235 -6.60 -22.54 12.82
CA TYR A 235 -6.18 -21.27 12.22
C TYR A 235 -5.02 -20.64 13.04
N PRO A 236 -3.84 -20.38 12.44
CA PRO A 236 -2.65 -19.97 13.19
C PRO A 236 -2.64 -18.49 13.62
N GLY A 237 -3.67 -17.72 13.27
CA GLY A 237 -3.77 -16.28 13.53
C GLY A 237 -3.17 -15.42 12.40
N GLY A 238 -3.73 -14.23 12.17
CA GLY A 238 -3.41 -13.39 11.02
C GLY A 238 -1.96 -12.88 11.00
N LEU A 239 -1.32 -12.71 12.17
CA LEU A 239 0.10 -12.40 12.26
C LEU A 239 0.98 -13.56 11.78
N ALA A 240 0.63 -14.80 12.13
CA ALA A 240 1.34 -15.99 11.66
C ALA A 240 1.13 -16.19 10.16
N GLN A 241 -0.11 -16.01 9.66
CA GLN A 241 -0.39 -16.05 8.22
C GLN A 241 0.39 -14.99 7.44
N TYR A 242 0.44 -13.73 7.91
CA TYR A 242 1.25 -12.69 7.27
C TYR A 242 2.74 -13.06 7.24
N ALA A 243 3.27 -13.55 8.37
CA ALA A 243 4.64 -14.04 8.47
C ALA A 243 4.90 -15.30 7.61
N GLY A 244 3.87 -16.10 7.31
CA GLY A 244 3.92 -17.31 6.48
C GLY A 244 3.89 -17.08 4.97
N ALA A 245 3.43 -15.91 4.48
CA ALA A 245 3.39 -15.60 3.05
C ALA A 245 4.74 -15.86 2.32
N CYS A 246 4.72 -16.36 1.09
CA CYS A 246 5.93 -16.68 0.34
C CYS A 246 6.76 -15.42 0.04
N PHE A 247 6.12 -14.40 -0.56
CA PHE A 247 6.75 -13.11 -0.87
C PHE A 247 5.86 -11.92 -0.52
N LEU A 248 6.50 -10.81 -0.14
CA LEU A 248 5.92 -9.47 -0.15
C LEU A 248 6.38 -8.78 -1.44
N MET A 249 5.42 -8.26 -2.20
CA MET A 249 5.65 -7.67 -3.51
C MET A 249 5.20 -6.20 -3.53
N PRO A 250 6.05 -5.27 -3.08
CA PRO A 250 5.74 -3.85 -3.11
C PRO A 250 5.94 -3.23 -4.49
N ASN A 251 5.08 -2.25 -4.80
CA ASN A 251 5.13 -1.42 -5.99
C ASN A 251 6.17 -0.29 -5.82
N SER A 252 7.40 -0.66 -5.53
CA SER A 252 8.57 0.23 -5.37
C SER A 252 9.67 -0.14 -6.35
N GLU A 253 10.39 0.86 -6.83
CA GLU A 253 11.68 0.70 -7.50
C GLU A 253 12.76 1.07 -6.48
N PRO A 254 13.63 0.12 -6.05
CA PRO A 254 14.65 0.37 -5.03
C PRO A 254 15.58 1.57 -5.31
N LEU A 255 15.79 1.94 -6.57
CA LEU A 255 16.61 3.10 -6.96
C LEU A 255 15.91 4.46 -6.73
N PHE A 256 14.61 4.47 -6.42
CA PHE A 256 13.82 5.67 -6.11
C PHE A 256 13.16 5.63 -4.71
N ASP A 257 13.34 4.55 -3.95
CA ASP A 257 12.87 4.42 -2.55
C ASP A 257 14.01 4.74 -1.57
N PHE A 258 13.68 5.03 -0.32
CA PHE A 258 14.66 5.22 0.74
C PHE A 258 15.49 3.94 0.93
N PRO A 259 16.84 4.05 1.00
CA PRO A 259 17.70 2.90 1.23
C PRO A 259 17.36 2.30 2.59
N ARG A 260 17.17 0.98 2.63
CA ARG A 260 16.67 0.27 3.81
C ARG A 260 17.19 -1.16 3.86
N PRO A 261 17.31 -1.76 5.06
CA PRO A 261 17.48 -3.20 5.17
C PRO A 261 16.33 -3.95 4.50
N THR A 262 16.63 -5.05 3.83
CA THR A 262 15.66 -5.92 3.16
C THR A 262 16.04 -7.38 3.32
N ILE A 263 15.12 -8.28 2.98
CA ILE A 263 15.28 -9.74 3.03
C ILE A 263 14.77 -10.36 1.72
N HIS A 264 15.21 -11.56 1.36
CA HIS A 264 14.82 -12.22 0.10
C HIS A 264 13.31 -12.48 -0.07
N LYS A 265 12.54 -12.42 1.02
CA LYS A 265 11.07 -12.46 1.00
C LYS A 265 10.43 -11.19 0.40
N ILE A 266 11.17 -10.08 0.28
CA ILE A 266 10.69 -8.83 -0.32
C ILE A 266 11.16 -8.75 -1.77
N VAL A 267 10.22 -8.81 -2.72
CA VAL A 267 10.47 -8.79 -4.17
C VAL A 267 9.81 -7.56 -4.77
N ASN A 268 10.60 -6.52 -5.03
CA ASN A 268 10.11 -5.26 -5.59
C ASN A 268 9.57 -5.46 -7.03
N ILE A 269 8.32 -5.04 -7.27
CA ILE A 269 7.64 -5.09 -8.58
C ILE A 269 7.14 -3.71 -9.02
N GLY A 270 7.91 -2.67 -8.68
CA GLY A 270 7.63 -1.29 -9.04
C GLY A 270 7.40 -1.09 -10.53
N GLY A 271 6.41 -0.27 -10.87
CA GLY A 271 6.14 0.10 -12.25
C GLY A 271 5.40 -0.95 -13.08
N ILE A 272 4.96 -2.08 -12.51
CA ILE A 272 4.18 -3.10 -13.25
C ILE A 272 2.91 -2.55 -13.92
N SER A 273 2.31 -1.51 -13.32
CA SER A 273 1.16 -0.75 -13.84
C SER A 273 1.48 0.17 -15.02
N VAL A 274 2.75 0.48 -15.26
CA VAL A 274 3.19 1.32 -16.37
C VAL A 274 3.19 0.46 -17.64
N PRO A 275 2.46 0.84 -18.70
CA PRO A 275 2.50 0.11 -19.97
C PRO A 275 3.91 0.21 -20.59
N PRO A 276 4.34 -0.80 -21.39
CA PRO A 276 5.57 -0.71 -22.16
C PRO A 276 5.61 0.55 -23.04
N ALA A 277 6.83 1.03 -23.32
CA ALA A 277 7.14 2.26 -24.05
C ALA A 277 6.63 2.36 -25.49
N SER A 278 5.81 1.41 -25.97
CA SER A 278 5.15 1.44 -27.28
C SER A 278 4.01 2.46 -27.28
N ALA A 279 4.38 3.75 -27.17
CA ALA A 279 3.47 4.87 -27.21
C ALA A 279 2.62 4.81 -28.48
N LYS A 280 1.31 4.68 -28.29
CA LYS A 280 0.38 5.04 -29.37
C LYS A 280 0.56 6.54 -29.59
N LYS A 281 0.57 6.98 -30.85
CA LYS A 281 0.53 8.42 -31.13
C LYS A 281 -0.68 9.01 -30.40
N LEU A 282 -0.46 10.14 -29.72
CA LEU A 282 -1.53 10.92 -29.14
C LEU A 282 -2.57 11.26 -30.23
N THR A 283 -3.83 11.41 -29.83
CA THR A 283 -4.83 12.00 -30.72
C THR A 283 -4.40 13.42 -31.09
N LYS A 284 -4.79 13.88 -32.28
CA LYS A 284 -4.48 15.25 -32.76
C LYS A 284 -4.85 16.33 -31.75
N GLU A 285 -5.98 16.17 -31.05
CA GLU A 285 -6.43 17.03 -29.95
C GLU A 285 -5.41 17.14 -28.81
N TRP A 286 -4.97 16.01 -28.22
CA TRP A 286 -3.93 16.01 -27.19
C TRP A 286 -2.59 16.57 -27.67
N ASP A 287 -2.19 16.29 -28.91
CA ASP A 287 -0.97 16.86 -29.49
C ASP A 287 -1.08 18.40 -29.61
N GLU A 288 -2.22 18.93 -30.07
CA GLU A 288 -2.49 20.37 -30.14
C GLU A 288 -2.59 21.04 -28.75
N ILE A 289 -3.08 20.34 -27.72
CA ILE A 289 -3.14 20.86 -26.35
C ILE A 289 -1.74 20.91 -25.72
N LEU A 290 -0.98 19.81 -25.79
CA LEU A 290 0.34 19.72 -25.16
C LEU A 290 1.39 20.64 -25.81
N ASN A 291 1.28 20.88 -27.12
CA ASN A 291 2.16 21.80 -27.86
C ASN A 291 1.65 23.26 -27.90
N ARG A 292 0.55 23.60 -27.20
CA ARG A 292 -0.06 24.94 -27.24
C ARG A 292 0.85 26.05 -26.69
N ARG A 293 1.76 25.70 -25.77
CA ARG A 293 2.70 26.61 -25.10
C ARG A 293 4.02 25.87 -24.83
N GLU A 294 5.06 26.61 -24.44
CA GLU A 294 6.39 26.06 -24.16
C GLU A 294 6.41 25.07 -22.98
N HIS A 295 5.54 25.31 -21.98
CA HIS A 295 5.46 24.48 -20.79
C HIS A 295 4.04 23.93 -20.63
N THR A 296 3.95 22.65 -20.23
CA THR A 296 2.68 22.03 -19.86
C THR A 296 2.81 21.35 -18.51
N ILE A 297 1.90 21.65 -17.58
CA ILE A 297 1.85 21.09 -16.22
C ILE A 297 0.56 20.30 -16.03
N LEU A 298 0.72 19.04 -15.61
CA LEU A 298 -0.36 18.18 -15.15
C LEU A 298 -0.58 18.36 -13.64
N ILE A 299 -1.82 18.62 -13.25
CA ILE A 299 -2.29 18.70 -11.87
C ILE A 299 -3.24 17.53 -11.62
N SER A 300 -2.88 16.67 -10.67
CA SER A 300 -3.70 15.52 -10.26
C SER A 300 -3.46 15.22 -8.79
N PHE A 301 -4.55 15.17 -8.01
CA PHE A 301 -4.53 14.88 -6.58
C PHE A 301 -4.79 13.38 -6.27
N GLY A 302 -4.78 12.53 -7.30
CA GLY A 302 -4.93 11.09 -7.19
C GLY A 302 -6.38 10.60 -7.21
N SER A 303 -6.68 9.56 -6.43
CA SER A 303 -8.01 8.93 -6.35
C SER A 303 -8.70 9.05 -4.99
N LEU A 304 -7.99 9.56 -3.97
CA LEU A 304 -8.50 9.72 -2.60
C LEU A 304 -8.78 11.18 -2.23
N SER A 305 -7.90 12.10 -2.63
CA SER A 305 -8.19 13.54 -2.61
C SER A 305 -8.70 13.94 -3.99
N LYS A 306 -9.99 13.75 -4.26
CA LYS A 306 -10.60 14.07 -5.56
C LYS A 306 -10.74 15.59 -5.69
N SER A 307 -10.53 16.13 -6.89
CA SER A 307 -10.65 17.56 -7.19
C SER A 307 -12.08 18.06 -7.00
N ILE A 308 -13.09 17.23 -7.29
CA ILE A 308 -14.50 17.58 -7.06
C ILE A 308 -14.80 17.91 -5.59
N ASP A 309 -14.23 17.14 -4.66
CA ASP A 309 -14.40 17.26 -3.20
C ASP A 309 -13.53 18.40 -2.59
N MET A 310 -12.74 19.10 -3.40
CA MET A 310 -11.90 20.20 -2.95
C MET A 310 -12.77 21.39 -2.50
N PRO A 311 -12.47 22.06 -1.37
CA PRO A 311 -13.15 23.29 -0.97
C PRO A 311 -13.05 24.38 -2.03
N GLU A 312 -14.13 25.14 -2.22
CA GLU A 312 -14.21 26.16 -3.28
C GLU A 312 -13.10 27.21 -3.16
N GLU A 313 -12.78 27.63 -1.94
CA GLU A 313 -11.66 28.56 -1.65
C GLU A 313 -10.32 28.03 -2.18
N PHE A 314 -10.08 26.72 -2.12
CA PHE A 314 -8.86 26.09 -2.63
C PHE A 314 -8.91 25.97 -4.16
N LYS A 315 -10.07 25.70 -4.76
CA LYS A 315 -10.25 25.68 -6.22
C LYS A 315 -9.98 27.07 -6.82
N VAL A 316 -10.57 28.11 -6.24
CA VAL A 316 -10.36 29.51 -6.65
C VAL A 316 -8.89 29.90 -6.51
N GLY A 317 -8.28 29.68 -5.33
CA GLY A 317 -6.87 30.01 -5.09
C GLY A 317 -5.91 29.25 -6.01
N LEU A 318 -6.20 27.98 -6.34
CA LEU A 318 -5.47 27.23 -7.35
C LEU A 318 -5.58 27.91 -8.71
N VAL A 319 -6.80 28.16 -9.21
CA VAL A 319 -7.03 28.78 -10.53
C VAL A 319 -6.40 30.17 -10.63
N GLU A 320 -6.41 30.97 -9.57
CA GLU A 320 -5.70 32.26 -9.53
C GLU A 320 -4.18 32.09 -9.65
N ALA A 321 -3.59 31.12 -8.96
CA ALA A 321 -2.18 30.77 -9.11
C ALA A 321 -1.84 30.26 -10.52
N LEU A 322 -2.72 29.49 -11.17
CA LEU A 322 -2.49 29.05 -12.56
C LEU A 322 -2.54 30.22 -13.55
N LYS A 323 -3.45 31.18 -13.32
CA LYS A 323 -3.59 32.39 -14.15
C LYS A 323 -2.38 33.33 -14.07
N SER A 324 -1.57 33.27 -13.02
CA SER A 324 -0.36 34.11 -12.88
C SER A 324 0.82 33.63 -13.73
N ILE A 325 0.71 32.46 -14.37
CA ILE A 325 1.75 31.81 -15.20
C ILE A 325 1.20 31.61 -16.64
N PRO A 326 0.91 32.69 -17.39
CA PRO A 326 0.18 32.65 -18.65
C PRO A 326 0.89 31.88 -19.78
N GLU A 327 2.21 31.73 -19.69
CA GLU A 327 3.06 30.97 -20.61
C GLU A 327 3.00 29.44 -20.41
N THR A 328 2.30 28.94 -19.38
CA THR A 328 2.14 27.50 -19.13
C THR A 328 0.74 27.01 -19.50
N THR A 329 0.63 25.85 -20.15
CA THR A 329 -0.64 25.12 -20.31
C THR A 329 -0.87 24.27 -19.07
N PHE A 330 -1.98 24.48 -18.38
CA PHE A 330 -2.35 23.65 -17.23
C PHE A 330 -3.43 22.65 -17.60
N ILE A 331 -3.20 21.41 -17.21
CA ILE A 331 -4.14 20.30 -17.29
C ILE A 331 -4.51 19.93 -15.87
N TRP A 332 -5.77 20.07 -15.48
CA TRP A 332 -6.24 19.65 -14.17
C TRP A 332 -7.14 18.43 -14.30
N LYS A 333 -6.79 17.32 -13.64
CA LYS A 333 -7.68 16.16 -13.52
C LYS A 333 -8.87 16.51 -12.62
N TYR A 334 -10.07 16.45 -13.17
CA TYR A 334 -11.33 16.56 -12.43
C TYR A 334 -12.18 15.28 -12.58
N GLU A 335 -13.11 15.06 -11.65
CA GLU A 335 -13.92 13.83 -11.58
C GLU A 335 -15.32 13.94 -12.19
N ASP A 336 -15.88 15.15 -12.27
CA ASP A 336 -17.17 15.40 -12.93
C ASP A 336 -16.95 15.98 -14.34
N PRO A 337 -17.35 15.28 -15.42
CA PRO A 337 -17.20 15.77 -16.78
C PRO A 337 -18.24 16.83 -17.18
N SER A 338 -19.21 17.16 -16.32
CA SER A 338 -20.10 18.32 -16.50
C SER A 338 -19.50 19.63 -15.97
N ASP A 339 -18.32 19.55 -15.36
CA ASP A 339 -17.50 20.66 -14.86
C ASP A 339 -16.21 20.70 -15.72
N GLU A 340 -16.08 21.68 -16.61
CA GLU A 340 -15.24 21.60 -17.83
C GLU A 340 -13.69 21.67 -17.61
N THR A 341 -13.05 20.70 -16.93
CA THR A 341 -11.56 20.62 -16.87
C THR A 341 -10.95 19.18 -16.81
N ALA A 342 -10.24 18.76 -17.88
CA ALA A 342 -9.20 17.67 -17.95
C ALA A 342 -8.61 17.58 -19.40
N THR A 343 -7.49 16.91 -19.79
CA THR A 343 -6.94 15.58 -19.42
C THR A 343 -5.45 15.37 -19.91
N ILE A 344 -4.92 14.13 -19.87
CA ILE A 344 -3.56 13.67 -19.48
C ILE A 344 -2.94 12.68 -20.52
N ALA A 345 -1.67 12.20 -20.51
CA ALA A 345 -0.28 12.73 -20.56
C ALA A 345 0.74 11.55 -20.34
N GLU A 346 1.97 11.52 -20.91
CA GLU A 346 2.80 10.27 -20.93
C GLU A 346 4.35 10.41 -20.86
N ARG A 347 5.06 9.35 -20.38
CA ARG A 347 6.51 9.13 -20.53
C ARG A 347 6.86 7.60 -20.46
N PRO A 348 7.92 7.10 -21.14
CA PRO A 348 8.17 5.65 -21.30
C PRO A 348 9.33 5.10 -20.43
N PHE A 349 9.43 3.78 -20.28
CA PHE A 349 10.58 2.88 -20.61
C PHE A 349 10.35 1.44 -20.07
N THR A 350 11.03 0.44 -20.64
CA THR A 350 10.89 -1.01 -20.35
C THR A 350 12.09 -1.59 -19.59
N PRO A 351 12.01 -2.77 -18.95
CA PRO A 351 13.08 -3.29 -18.08
C PRO A 351 14.46 -3.50 -18.75
N GLN A 352 14.52 -3.88 -20.03
CA GLN A 352 15.81 -3.95 -20.76
C GLN A 352 16.36 -2.57 -21.12
N GLU A 353 15.47 -1.60 -21.39
CA GLU A 353 15.86 -0.20 -21.53
C GLU A 353 16.32 0.38 -20.18
N LEU A 354 15.76 -0.05 -19.03
CA LEU A 354 16.23 0.34 -17.70
C LEU A 354 17.70 -0.09 -17.50
N LEU A 355 18.08 -1.34 -17.76
CA LEU A 355 19.47 -1.79 -17.56
C LEU A 355 20.48 -0.95 -18.37
N LEU A 356 20.19 -0.74 -19.66
CA LEU A 356 21.00 0.12 -20.53
C LEU A 356 21.03 1.55 -20.01
N LYS A 357 19.87 2.14 -19.70
CA LYS A 357 19.78 3.53 -19.20
C LYS A 357 20.46 3.73 -17.86
N TYR A 358 20.35 2.81 -16.90
CA TYR A 358 21.05 2.92 -15.61
C TYR A 358 22.57 2.76 -15.77
N THR A 359 23.01 1.91 -16.70
CA THR A 359 24.44 1.79 -17.05
C THR A 359 24.97 3.06 -17.70
N GLU A 360 24.26 3.59 -18.71
CA GLU A 360 24.59 4.85 -19.39
C GLU A 360 24.49 6.06 -18.45
N PHE A 361 23.51 6.09 -17.55
CA PHE A 361 23.31 7.14 -16.55
C PHE A 361 24.43 7.13 -15.51
N ALA A 362 24.78 5.97 -14.95
CA ALA A 362 25.93 5.83 -14.04
C ALA A 362 27.26 6.23 -14.73
N ALA A 363 27.47 5.80 -15.98
CA ALA A 363 28.66 6.17 -16.75
C ALA A 363 28.73 7.67 -17.09
N LYS A 364 27.57 8.32 -17.31
CA LYS A 364 27.49 9.73 -17.70
C LYS A 364 27.50 10.72 -16.53
N TYR A 365 26.91 10.34 -15.40
CA TYR A 365 26.72 11.22 -14.24
C TYR A 365 27.59 10.86 -13.02
N GLY A 366 28.26 9.70 -13.05
CA GLY A 366 29.23 9.29 -12.03
C GLY A 366 28.57 8.69 -10.77
N PRO A 367 29.31 8.60 -9.66
CA PRO A 367 28.75 8.12 -8.40
C PRO A 367 27.68 9.09 -7.89
N PHE A 368 26.55 8.55 -7.42
CA PHE A 368 25.40 9.33 -6.94
C PHE A 368 25.43 9.45 -5.40
N PRO A 369 25.80 10.61 -4.82
CA PRO A 369 25.82 10.77 -3.36
C PRO A 369 24.43 10.73 -2.72
N GLN A 370 23.36 10.75 -3.53
CA GLN A 370 21.98 10.57 -3.10
C GLN A 370 21.59 9.09 -2.94
N LEU A 371 22.34 8.17 -3.55
CA LEU A 371 22.18 6.72 -3.36
C LEU A 371 23.08 6.19 -2.22
N ASP A 372 23.82 7.08 -1.56
CA ASP A 372 24.62 6.77 -0.39
C ASP A 372 23.76 6.85 0.88
N PRO A 373 23.45 5.74 1.56
CA PRO A 373 22.52 5.78 2.69
C PRO A 373 23.07 6.63 3.84
N HIS A 374 22.31 7.66 4.23
CA HIS A 374 22.63 8.56 5.33
C HIS A 374 22.92 7.82 6.63
N GLY A 375 22.27 6.66 6.83
CA GLY A 375 22.55 5.72 7.92
C GLY A 375 24.03 5.38 8.11
N ARG A 376 24.85 5.34 7.05
CA ARG A 376 26.30 5.06 7.16
C ARG A 376 27.10 6.18 7.83
N HIS A 377 26.57 7.39 7.85
CA HIS A 377 27.21 8.59 8.41
C HIS A 377 26.73 8.88 9.85
N LEU A 378 25.76 8.12 10.36
CA LEU A 378 25.26 8.27 11.73
C LEU A 378 26.21 7.64 12.75
N SER A 379 26.38 8.29 13.90
CA SER A 379 27.05 7.67 15.04
C SER A 379 26.29 6.42 15.53
N PHE A 380 26.96 5.47 16.18
CA PHE A 380 26.32 4.28 16.76
C PHE A 380 25.10 4.62 17.64
N VAL A 381 25.21 5.68 18.46
CA VAL A 381 24.13 6.19 19.33
C VAL A 381 22.94 6.67 18.49
N THR A 382 23.20 7.45 17.46
CA THR A 382 22.20 8.06 16.56
C THR A 382 21.52 7.03 15.67
N TYR A 383 22.29 6.07 15.15
CA TYR A 383 21.85 4.98 14.28
C TYR A 383 20.87 4.05 14.99
N HIS A 384 21.16 3.68 16.24
CA HIS A 384 20.32 2.80 17.07
C HIS A 384 19.27 3.56 17.92
N LEU A 385 19.07 4.86 17.70
CA LEU A 385 18.13 5.71 18.46
C LEU A 385 18.35 5.69 19.99
N LEU A 386 19.58 5.42 20.46
CA LEU A 386 19.90 5.34 21.89
C LEU A 386 19.78 6.70 22.58
N ASP A 387 19.95 7.79 21.84
CA ASP A 387 19.70 9.16 22.30
C ASP A 387 18.20 9.41 22.55
N VAL A 388 17.33 8.99 21.64
CA VAL A 388 15.86 9.09 21.77
C VAL A 388 15.38 8.20 22.93
N LEU A 389 15.86 6.97 23.00
CA LEU A 389 15.52 6.02 24.08
C LEU A 389 16.01 6.51 25.45
N GLY A 390 17.23 7.05 25.53
CA GLY A 390 17.78 7.59 26.76
C GLY A 390 16.97 8.76 27.31
N LEU A 391 16.58 9.72 26.44
CA LEU A 391 15.74 10.85 26.84
C LEU A 391 14.32 10.40 27.25
N PHE A 392 13.76 9.41 26.56
CA PHE A 392 12.46 8.82 26.93
C PHE A 392 12.51 8.15 28.31
N LEU A 393 13.51 7.30 28.57
CA LEU A 393 13.70 6.65 29.87
C LEU A 393 13.95 7.66 31.00
N LEU A 394 14.74 8.72 30.74
CA LEU A 394 14.94 9.81 31.69
C LEU A 394 13.62 10.55 32.00
N SER A 395 12.77 10.78 30.99
CA SER A 395 11.47 11.43 31.19
C SER A 395 10.52 10.58 32.05
N ILE A 396 10.52 9.26 31.87
CA ILE A 396 9.77 8.32 32.71
C ILE A 396 10.31 8.36 34.15
N PHE A 397 11.63 8.27 34.32
CA PHE A 397 12.26 8.31 35.65
C PHE A 397 11.91 9.60 36.41
N VAL A 398 11.99 10.76 35.75
CA VAL A 398 11.60 12.05 36.34
C VAL A 398 10.11 12.10 36.66
N ALA A 399 9.23 11.64 35.76
CA ALA A 399 7.79 11.59 36.01
C ALA A 399 7.44 10.68 37.20
N THR A 400 8.01 9.47 37.27
CA THR A 400 7.83 8.55 38.41
C THR A 400 8.36 9.16 39.70
N PHE A 401 9.54 9.79 39.68
CA PHE A 401 10.09 10.48 40.85
C PHE A 401 9.17 11.60 41.35
N LEU A 402 8.65 12.44 40.44
CA LEU A 402 7.70 13.51 40.78
C LEU A 402 6.38 12.96 41.33
N ILE A 403 5.82 11.90 40.74
CA ILE A 403 4.61 11.23 41.23
C ILE A 403 4.85 10.69 42.65
N VAL A 404 5.95 9.97 42.89
CA VAL A 404 6.30 9.43 44.22
C VAL A 404 6.53 10.56 45.23
N TYR A 405 7.19 11.64 44.83
CA TYR A 405 7.39 12.82 45.68
C TYR A 405 6.06 13.49 46.06
N CYS A 406 5.16 13.71 45.10
CA CYS A 406 3.83 14.26 45.32
C CYS A 406 2.97 13.34 46.20
N LEU A 407 2.97 12.02 45.96
CA LEU A 407 2.25 11.06 46.79
C LEU A 407 2.79 11.03 48.23
N ARG A 408 4.11 11.02 48.42
CA ARG A 408 4.72 11.14 49.76
C ARG A 408 4.27 12.43 50.44
N LYS A 409 4.37 13.58 49.77
CA LYS A 409 3.96 14.88 50.31
C LYS A 409 2.48 14.89 50.71
N LEU A 410 1.59 14.35 49.87
CA LEU A 410 0.16 14.23 50.17
C LEU A 410 -0.14 13.31 51.36
N LEU A 411 0.57 12.18 51.48
CA LEU A 411 0.43 11.26 52.63
C LEU A 411 0.91 11.91 53.94
N PHE A 412 2.06 12.60 53.92
CA PHE A 412 2.54 13.36 55.08
C PHE A 412 1.60 14.51 55.46
N SER A 413 1.08 15.28 54.50
CA SER A 413 0.11 16.35 54.76
C SER A 413 -1.27 15.84 55.22
N ARG A 414 -1.66 14.60 54.90
CA ARG A 414 -2.83 13.95 55.49
C ARG A 414 -2.59 13.48 56.92
N LYS A 415 -1.39 12.97 57.22
CA LYS A 415 -1.05 12.54 58.58
C LYS A 415 -1.10 13.71 59.57
N LEU A 416 -0.52 14.86 59.19
CA LEU A 416 -0.57 16.13 59.94
C LEU A 416 -1.96 16.81 60.01
N LYS A 417 -3.01 16.20 59.46
CA LYS A 417 -4.40 16.67 59.56
C LYS A 417 -5.30 15.73 60.36
N ASN A 418 -4.78 14.55 60.73
CA ASN A 418 -5.47 13.53 61.51
C ASN A 418 -4.81 13.32 62.89
N GLU A 419 -3.74 14.08 63.17
CA GLU A 419 -3.17 14.38 64.49
C GLU A 419 -3.62 15.80 64.88
#